data_AF-A0A2D0IKY6-F1
#
_entry.id   AF-A0A2D0IKY6-F1
#
_cell.length_a   1.000
_cell.length_b   1.000
_cell.length_c   1.000
_cell.angle_alpha   90.00
_cell.angle_beta   90.00
_cell.angle_gamma   90.00
#
_symmetry.space_group_name_H-M   'P 1'
#
loop_
_entity.id
_entity.type
_entity.pdbx_description
1 polymer ?
#
loop_
_entity_poly.entity_id
_entity_poly.type
_entity_poly.pdbx_seq_one_letter_code
_entity_poly.pdbx_strand_id
1 'polypeptide(L)'
;MRITNLSNNAVSVCVNKWGKNGDTDWYRFTPGSGDTWDRSDERGFIMGIIKNGERNSYFIFANSNVFIYEDYIEDFGRKIKPATDRYLS
;
A
#
# COMPACT_ATOMS: atom_id res chain seq x y z
N MET A 1 3.77 9.11 -4.92
CA MET A 1 2.81 7.98 -4.81
C MET A 1 1.62 8.39 -3.96
N ARG A 2 0.40 7.97 -4.32
CA ARG A 2 -0.82 8.24 -3.55
C ARG A 2 -1.49 6.92 -3.15
N ILE A 3 -1.98 6.84 -1.92
CA ILE A 3 -2.69 5.67 -1.40
C ILE A 3 -4.01 6.16 -0.79
N THR A 4 -5.13 5.58 -1.22
CA THR A 4 -6.47 5.94 -0.73
C THR A 4 -7.23 4.70 -0.25
N ASN A 5 -7.83 4.80 0.94
CA ASN A 5 -8.75 3.80 1.46
C ASN A 5 -10.17 4.06 0.94
N LEU A 6 -10.65 3.20 0.06
CA LEU A 6 -12.03 3.20 -0.44
C LEU A 6 -12.86 2.05 0.14
N SER A 7 -12.34 1.33 1.13
CA SER A 7 -13.11 0.36 1.90
C SER A 7 -13.93 1.05 2.99
N ASN A 8 -14.92 0.34 3.51
CA ASN A 8 -15.81 0.78 4.59
C ASN A 8 -15.17 0.65 5.97
N ASN A 9 -13.99 0.03 6.07
CA ASN A 9 -13.26 -0.16 7.31
C ASN A 9 -11.98 0.67 7.34
N ALA A 10 -11.54 1.05 8.54
CA ALA A 10 -10.23 1.65 8.69
C ALA A 10 -9.13 0.63 8.39
N VAL A 11 -8.09 1.07 7.68
CA VAL A 11 -6.91 0.26 7.34
C VAL A 11 -5.67 0.90 7.93
N SER A 12 -4.66 0.10 8.24
CA SER A 12 -3.33 0.62 8.57
C SER A 12 -2.39 0.33 7.41
N VAL A 13 -1.64 1.33 6.98
CA VAL A 13 -0.72 1.26 5.83
C VAL A 13 0.67 1.69 6.26
N CYS A 14 1.69 1.00 5.78
CA CYS A 14 3.07 1.47 5.84
C CYS A 14 3.75 1.25 4.49
N VAL A 15 4.76 2.04 4.19
CA VAL A 15 5.60 1.82 3.00
C VAL A 15 7.07 1.91 3.40
N ASN A 16 7.86 0.92 2.99
CA ASN A 16 9.30 0.94 3.24
C ASN A 16 9.95 2.20 2.63
N LYS A 17 11.18 2.46 3.05
CA LYS A 17 12.02 3.51 2.48
C LYS A 17 13.33 2.95 1.97
N TRP A 18 13.94 3.70 1.06
CA TRP A 18 15.35 3.59 0.74
C TRP A 18 16.09 4.77 1.38
N GLY A 19 17.30 4.53 1.89
CA GLY A 19 18.08 5.57 2.58
C GLY A 19 17.66 5.79 4.04
N LYS A 20 18.09 6.91 4.62
CA LYS A 20 17.97 7.18 6.07
C LYS A 20 16.69 7.93 6.47
N ASN A 21 16.10 8.69 5.56
CA ASN A 21 15.01 9.64 5.85
C ASN A 21 13.62 9.11 5.47
N GLY A 22 12.57 9.65 6.08
CA GLY A 22 11.18 9.26 5.87
C GLY A 22 10.68 8.27 6.91
N ASP A 23 9.38 8.32 7.21
CA ASP A 23 8.74 7.43 8.17
C ASP A 23 8.29 6.12 7.48
N THR A 24 8.38 5.01 8.21
CA THR A 24 7.95 3.67 7.82
C THR A 24 6.96 3.06 8.80
N ASP A 25 6.50 3.83 9.79
CA ASP A 25 5.49 3.41 10.76
C ASP A 25 4.14 3.18 10.07
N TRP A 26 3.23 2.57 10.84
CA TRP A 26 1.87 2.30 10.38
C TRP A 26 0.99 3.53 10.54
N TYR A 27 0.39 3.97 9.44
CA TYR A 27 -0.55 5.08 9.40
C TYR A 27 -1.96 4.55 9.21
N ARG A 28 -2.90 5.03 10.03
CA ARG A 28 -4.30 4.61 9.97
C ARG A 28 -5.08 5.52 9.01
N PHE A 29 -5.71 4.92 8.01
CA PHE A 29 -6.64 5.58 7.09
C PHE A 29 -8.07 5.16 7.39
N THR A 30 -8.92 6.12 7.75
CA THR A 30 -10.37 5.93 7.82
C THR A 30 -10.97 5.78 6.41
N PRO A 31 -12.21 5.26 6.28
CA PRO A 31 -12.90 5.18 5.00
C PRO A 31 -12.92 6.52 4.25
N GLY A 32 -12.59 6.50 2.96
CA GLY A 32 -12.49 7.67 2.09
C GLY A 32 -11.22 8.52 2.27
N SER A 33 -10.40 8.26 3.30
CA SER A 33 -9.16 8.99 3.54
C SER A 33 -7.96 8.37 2.82
N GLY A 34 -6.88 9.12 2.70
CA GLY A 34 -5.64 8.67 2.08
C GLY A 34 -4.54 9.70 2.29
N ASP A 35 -3.37 9.39 1.77
CA ASP A 35 -2.21 10.28 1.86
C ASP A 35 -1.29 10.15 0.64
N THR A 36 -0.42 11.14 0.47
CA THR A 36 0.65 11.17 -0.52
C THR A 36 1.97 10.92 0.18
N TRP A 37 2.70 9.93 -0.32
CA TRP A 37 3.95 9.49 0.27
C TRP A 37 5.09 9.87 -0.66
N ASP A 38 6.04 10.64 -0.14
CA ASP A 38 7.25 10.99 -0.86
C ASP A 38 8.22 9.80 -0.88
N ARG A 39 8.33 9.21 -2.07
CA ARG A 39 9.10 8.01 -2.40
C ARG A 39 9.55 8.18 -3.84
N SER A 40 10.85 8.33 -4.06
CA SER A 40 11.43 8.72 -5.36
C SER A 40 12.35 7.67 -5.99
N ASP A 41 12.67 6.60 -5.27
CA ASP A 41 13.54 5.52 -5.77
C ASP A 41 12.84 4.69 -6.85
N GLU A 42 13.55 4.43 -7.94
CA GLU A 42 13.04 3.72 -9.12
C GLU A 42 12.87 2.20 -8.92
N ARG A 43 13.52 1.62 -7.89
CA ARG A 43 13.45 0.17 -7.63
C ARG A 43 12.08 -0.30 -7.14
N GLY A 44 11.17 0.63 -6.87
CA GLY A 44 9.89 0.34 -6.26
C GLY A 44 9.98 0.11 -4.75
N PHE A 45 8.83 -0.21 -4.17
CA PHE A 45 8.59 -0.23 -2.74
C PHE A 45 7.68 -1.38 -2.36
N ILE A 46 7.78 -1.79 -1.10
CA ILE A 46 6.86 -2.70 -0.44
C ILE A 46 5.94 -1.88 0.45
N MET A 47 4.65 -1.95 0.14
CA MET A 47 3.57 -1.44 0.97
C MET A 47 3.00 -2.56 1.82
N GLY A 48 2.98 -2.39 3.13
CA GLY A 48 2.22 -3.23 4.05
C GLY A 48 0.82 -2.67 4.24
N ILE A 49 -0.19 -3.55 4.30
CA ILE A 49 -1.55 -3.21 4.67
C ILE A 49 -2.01 -4.17 5.77
N ILE A 50 -2.61 -3.61 6.83
CA ILE A 50 -3.40 -4.36 7.80
C ILE A 50 -4.86 -3.97 7.62
N LYS A 51 -5.70 -4.96 7.32
CA LYS A 51 -7.14 -4.79 7.11
C LYS A 51 -7.88 -6.00 7.69
N ASN A 52 -8.93 -5.76 8.49
CA ASN A 52 -9.73 -6.82 9.12
C ASN A 52 -8.89 -7.86 9.91
N GLY A 53 -7.77 -7.42 10.50
CA GLY A 53 -6.84 -8.32 11.21
C GLY A 53 -5.84 -9.06 10.32
N GLU A 54 -6.03 -9.06 8.99
CA GLU A 54 -5.09 -9.65 8.05
C GLU A 54 -3.99 -8.67 7.66
N ARG A 55 -2.76 -9.19 7.53
CA ARG A 55 -1.59 -8.43 7.10
C ARG A 55 -1.11 -8.93 5.76
N ASN A 56 -1.18 -8.07 4.75
CA ASN A 56 -0.69 -8.34 3.40
C ASN A 56 0.38 -7.32 3.00
N SER A 57 1.20 -7.68 2.02
CA SER A 57 2.21 -6.77 1.46
C SER A 57 2.09 -6.75 -0.06
N TYR A 58 2.38 -5.60 -0.68
CA TYR A 58 2.23 -5.36 -2.10
C TYR A 58 3.45 -4.63 -2.65
N PHE A 59 3.84 -4.93 -3.88
CA PHE A 59 4.89 -4.20 -4.58
C PHE A 59 4.28 -3.05 -5.37
N ILE A 60 4.79 -1.83 -5.16
CA ILE A 60 4.29 -0.58 -5.78
C ILE A 60 5.45 0.32 -6.19
N PHE A 61 5.18 1.36 -6.97
CA PHE A 61 6.17 2.28 -7.53
C PHE A 61 6.02 3.71 -6.99
N ALA A 62 7.08 4.51 -7.17
CA ALA A 62 7.11 5.93 -6.79
C ALA A 62 5.93 6.76 -7.35
N ASN A 63 5.45 6.39 -8.54
CA ASN A 63 4.33 7.03 -9.24
C ASN A 63 2.99 6.30 -9.08
N SER A 64 2.90 5.27 -8.22
CA SER A 64 1.67 4.51 -8.00
C SER A 64 0.52 5.37 -7.49
N ASN A 65 -0.68 4.99 -7.90
CA ASN A 65 -1.96 5.54 -7.42
C ASN A 65 -2.82 4.37 -6.96
N VAL A 66 -2.71 4.08 -5.66
CA VAL A 66 -3.24 2.87 -5.05
C VAL A 66 -4.62 3.13 -4.44
N PHE A 67 -5.56 2.24 -4.74
CA PHE A 67 -6.89 2.22 -4.13
C PHE A 67 -7.10 0.90 -3.38
N ILE A 68 -7.47 1.02 -2.10
CA ILE A 68 -7.76 -0.12 -1.23
C ILE A 68 -9.28 -0.30 -1.18
N TYR A 69 -9.80 -1.32 -1.86
CA TYR A 69 -11.23 -1.66 -1.87
C TYR A 69 -11.55 -2.74 -0.83
N GLU A 70 -12.78 -3.27 -0.88
CA GLU A 70 -13.17 -4.33 0.03
C GLU A 70 -12.37 -5.63 -0.18
N ASP A 71 -12.37 -6.12 -1.41
CA ASP A 71 -11.86 -7.46 -1.70
C ASP A 71 -10.56 -7.45 -2.51
N TYR A 72 -10.08 -6.28 -2.91
CA TYR A 72 -8.89 -6.15 -3.74
C TYR A 72 -8.19 -4.82 -3.56
N ILE A 73 -6.93 -4.78 -4.01
CA ILE A 73 -6.14 -3.56 -4.15
C ILE A 73 -5.96 -3.28 -5.63
N GLU A 74 -6.06 -2.01 -6.02
CA GLU A 74 -5.81 -1.54 -7.36
C GLU A 74 -4.58 -0.63 -7.39
N ASP A 75 -3.74 -0.77 -8.40
CA ASP A 75 -2.70 0.20 -8.75
C ASP A 75 -2.69 0.37 -10.29
N PHE A 76 -2.57 1.62 -10.75
CA PHE A 76 -2.65 1.99 -12.17
C PHE A 76 -3.86 1.39 -12.92
N GLY A 77 -5.03 1.34 -12.28
CA GLY A 77 -6.25 0.78 -12.89
C GLY A 77 -6.25 -0.75 -13.00
N ARG A 78 -5.33 -1.46 -12.34
CA ARG A 78 -5.22 -2.91 -12.36
C ARG A 78 -5.26 -3.49 -10.96
N LYS A 79 -5.99 -4.60 -10.78
CA LYS A 79 -5.96 -5.36 -9.54
C LYS A 79 -4.57 -5.97 -9.33
N ILE A 80 -3.98 -5.72 -8.18
CA ILE A 80 -2.67 -6.26 -7.80
C ILE A 80 -2.83 -7.36 -6.74
N LYS A 81 -1.94 -8.35 -6.79
CA LYS A 81 -1.89 -9.44 -5.82
C LYS A 81 -0.87 -9.13 -4.71
N PRO A 82 -1.04 -9.74 -3.52
CA PRO A 82 -0.01 -9.69 -2.49
C PRO A 82 1.35 -10.18 -3.01
N ALA A 83 2.43 -9.52 -2.61
CA ALA A 83 3.81 -9.90 -2.94
C ALA A 83 4.23 -11.25 -2.33
N THR A 84 3.48 -11.74 -1.34
CA THR A 84 3.65 -13.06 -0.72
C THR A 84 3.20 -14.21 -1.65
N ASP A 85 2.31 -13.95 -2.61
CA ASP A 85 1.83 -14.94 -3.60
C ASP A 85 2.78 -15.03 -4.83
N ARG A 86 4.06 -14.68 -4.64
CA ARG A 86 5.06 -14.63 -5.72
C ARG A 86 5.66 -15.99 -6.04
N TYR A 87 5.64 -16.94 -5.11
CA TYR A 87 6.10 -18.31 -5.33
C TYR A 87 4.90 -19.25 -5.19
N LEU A 88 4.61 -20.02 -6.24
CA LEU A 88 3.66 -21.13 -6.15
C LEU A 88 4.27 -22.22 -5.26
N SER A 89 3.52 -22.68 -4.26
CA SER A 89 3.75 -23.97 -3.60
C SER A 89 3.35 -25.12 -4.50
#